data_AF-A0A0U3EBZ6-F1
#
_entry.id   AF-A0A0U3EBZ6-F1
#
_cell.length_a   1.000
_cell.length_b   1.000
_cell.length_c   1.000
_cell.angle_alpha   90.00
_cell.angle_beta   90.00
_cell.angle_gamma   90.00
#
_symmetry.space_group_name_H-M   'P 1'
#
loop_
_entity.id
_entity.type
_entity.pdbx_description
1 polymer ?
#
loop_
_entity_poly.entity_id
_entity_poly.type
_entity_poly.pdbx_seq_one_letter_code
_entity_poly.pdbx_strand_id
1 'polypeptide(L)'
;MQIYDDQLDLYGPNGKLLQGDVPLEAISPLKNSAIQEMIYDIKRSAAVNLAGIEKGLKTAAMGGKSVFIPGRELDLPIVENAELIGEKIKKILQVNEDDDTSVNLINEGQQLLVQLPFERLNVAADYSVSTLQTGAATIQAIIDTFDINMFDASTIKTSVMGAYPRTVDLSGAHISALLGPPVLLEGLGYGLRNIMANHVVAITNKQTLNAAALSSIMEQTAMFETGDATGAFERMHLLTLAYQGLNADNLVFDIVKENAKGTVGTVIQSLVGRAIEDNVIKVAKKMPSGYNMYEPVDWALWNAYAAAGLLAAVIVNVGAARAAQAVASTVLYYNDMLEYETGLPGVDYGRTEGVGVGFSFFSHSIYGGGGPGTFHGNHVVTRHAKGTAIPCASAAMCLDAGTQMFSVKRTSALIGTVYGTIDNLRNPIPNVANVAGEIKDKL
;
A
#
# COMPACT_ATOMS: atom_id res chain seq x y z
N MET A 1 6.86 -18.93 -20.30
CA MET A 1 7.89 -18.49 -21.27
C MET A 1 8.54 -17.25 -20.72
N GLN A 2 9.86 -17.30 -20.60
CA GLN A 2 10.69 -16.19 -20.19
C GLN A 2 10.75 -15.17 -21.34
N ILE A 3 10.48 -13.90 -21.05
CA ILE A 3 10.48 -12.79 -22.00
C ILE A 3 11.76 -11.95 -21.88
N TYR A 4 12.26 -11.79 -20.65
CA TYR A 4 13.42 -10.94 -20.35
C TYR A 4 14.58 -11.79 -19.83
N ASP A 5 15.80 -11.48 -20.26
CA ASP A 5 17.01 -12.24 -19.87
C ASP A 5 17.48 -11.91 -18.43
N ASP A 6 16.90 -10.88 -17.80
CA ASP A 6 17.24 -10.44 -16.45
C ASP A 6 17.09 -11.54 -15.40
N GLN A 7 18.14 -11.70 -14.59
CA GLN A 7 18.20 -12.56 -13.41
C GLN A 7 18.53 -11.69 -12.19
N LEU A 8 17.97 -12.07 -11.04
CA LEU A 8 18.05 -11.31 -9.80
C LEU A 8 18.32 -12.24 -8.62
N ASP A 9 19.03 -11.75 -7.62
CA ASP A 9 19.04 -12.36 -6.30
C ASP A 9 18.04 -11.64 -5.38
N LEU A 10 17.13 -12.38 -4.74
CA LEU A 10 16.13 -11.84 -3.83
C LEU A 10 16.63 -11.89 -2.39
N TYR A 11 16.69 -10.73 -1.74
CA TYR A 11 17.15 -10.58 -0.37
C TYR A 11 16.03 -10.18 0.57
N GLY A 12 16.05 -10.74 1.78
CA GLY A 12 15.10 -10.44 2.83
C GLY A 12 15.33 -9.06 3.46
N PRO A 13 14.38 -8.60 4.30
CA PRO A 13 14.49 -7.30 4.99
C PRO A 13 15.65 -7.23 6.02
N ASN A 14 16.34 -8.35 6.26
CA ASN A 14 17.51 -8.47 7.12
C ASN A 14 18.84 -8.51 6.35
N GLY A 15 18.81 -8.28 5.03
CA GLY A 15 19.98 -8.32 4.16
C GLY A 15 20.55 -9.72 3.91
N LYS A 16 19.74 -10.77 4.10
CA LYS A 16 20.13 -12.15 3.80
C LYS A 16 19.47 -12.62 2.52
N LEU A 17 20.24 -13.36 1.71
CA LEU A 17 19.74 -14.01 0.50
C LEU A 17 18.59 -14.96 0.85
N LEU A 18 17.50 -14.87 0.09
CA LEU A 18 16.35 -15.77 0.17
C LEU A 18 16.32 -16.72 -1.00
N GLN A 19 16.47 -16.20 -2.22
CA GLN A 19 16.51 -16.97 -3.46
C GLN A 19 17.53 -16.33 -4.41
N GLY A 20 18.34 -17.15 -5.07
CA GLY A 20 19.29 -16.68 -6.09
C GLY A 20 18.92 -17.15 -7.49
N ASP A 21 19.47 -16.45 -8.49
CA ASP A 21 19.27 -16.71 -9.92
C ASP A 21 17.77 -16.81 -10.28
N VAL A 22 17.01 -15.78 -9.91
CA VAL A 22 15.56 -15.72 -10.14
C VAL A 22 15.28 -14.89 -11.40
N PRO A 23 14.55 -15.42 -12.39
CA PRO A 23 14.13 -14.64 -13.55
C PRO A 23 13.27 -13.46 -13.12
N LEU A 24 13.49 -12.28 -13.70
CA LEU A 24 12.76 -11.05 -13.37
C LEU A 24 11.22 -11.24 -13.36
N GLU A 25 10.71 -12.04 -14.27
CA GLU A 25 9.27 -12.26 -14.40
C GLU A 25 8.67 -13.12 -13.28
N ALA A 26 9.49 -13.78 -12.47
CA ALA A 26 9.03 -14.55 -11.31
C ALA A 26 8.48 -13.66 -10.19
N ILE A 27 8.78 -12.36 -10.21
CA ILE A 27 8.17 -11.36 -9.32
C ILE A 27 7.07 -10.54 -10.00
N SER A 28 6.71 -10.86 -11.26
CA SER A 28 5.66 -10.14 -11.97
C SER A 28 4.29 -10.36 -11.30
N PRO A 29 3.47 -9.31 -11.12
CA PRO A 29 2.08 -9.45 -10.66
C PRO A 29 1.24 -10.42 -11.52
N LEU A 30 1.64 -10.63 -12.78
CA LEU A 30 0.96 -11.55 -13.71
C LEU A 30 1.32 -13.02 -13.48
N LYS A 31 2.40 -13.31 -12.76
CA LYS A 31 2.99 -14.66 -12.63
C LYS A 31 3.16 -15.11 -11.17
N ASN A 32 3.43 -14.19 -10.24
CA ASN A 32 3.69 -14.51 -8.84
C ASN A 32 2.37 -14.67 -8.05
N SER A 33 2.05 -15.90 -7.64
CA SER A 33 0.81 -16.21 -6.92
C SER A 33 0.70 -15.52 -5.56
N ALA A 34 1.80 -15.24 -4.85
CA ALA A 34 1.74 -14.48 -3.60
C ALA A 34 1.27 -13.04 -3.85
N ILE A 35 1.73 -12.38 -4.92
CA ILE A 35 1.21 -11.07 -5.31
C ILE A 35 -0.28 -11.17 -5.67
N GLN A 36 -0.66 -12.17 -6.46
CA GLN A 36 -2.07 -12.37 -6.86
C GLN A 36 -2.97 -12.58 -5.64
N GLU A 37 -2.53 -13.37 -4.66
CA GLU A 37 -3.24 -13.61 -3.41
C GLU A 37 -3.35 -12.32 -2.57
N MET A 38 -2.28 -11.51 -2.45
CA MET A 38 -2.35 -10.21 -1.79
C MET A 38 -3.42 -9.30 -2.41
N ILE A 39 -3.44 -9.19 -3.74
CA ILE A 39 -4.42 -8.35 -4.45
C ILE A 39 -5.84 -8.90 -4.28
N TYR A 40 -5.99 -10.22 -4.35
CA TYR A 40 -7.25 -10.90 -4.12
C TYR A 40 -7.79 -10.63 -2.70
N ASP A 41 -6.96 -10.82 -1.69
CA ASP A 41 -7.29 -10.56 -0.29
C ASP A 41 -7.63 -9.08 -0.04
N ILE A 42 -6.89 -8.14 -0.63
CA ILE A 42 -7.18 -6.71 -0.54
C ILE A 42 -8.57 -6.39 -1.09
N LYS A 43 -8.96 -6.98 -2.23
CA LYS A 43 -10.26 -6.70 -2.88
C LYS A 43 -11.44 -7.32 -2.11
N ARG A 44 -11.27 -8.51 -1.54
CA ARG A 44 -12.36 -9.29 -0.94
C ARG A 44 -12.58 -9.04 0.54
N SER A 45 -11.62 -8.40 1.21
CA SER A 45 -11.64 -8.19 2.66
C SER A 45 -12.37 -6.89 3.05
N ALA A 46 -13.12 -6.96 4.15
CA ALA A 46 -13.75 -5.82 4.81
C ALA A 46 -13.56 -5.94 6.33
N ALA A 47 -13.34 -4.79 6.98
CA ALA A 47 -13.24 -4.64 8.42
C ALA A 47 -14.59 -4.17 8.98
N VAL A 48 -15.17 -4.93 9.90
CA VAL A 48 -16.41 -4.55 10.62
C VAL A 48 -16.06 -4.14 12.04
N ASN A 49 -16.48 -2.95 12.47
CA ASN A 49 -16.28 -2.48 13.84
C ASN A 49 -17.55 -2.66 14.67
N LEU A 50 -17.74 -3.85 15.24
CA LEU A 50 -18.91 -4.18 16.08
C LEU A 50 -19.03 -3.26 17.30
N ALA A 51 -17.91 -2.95 17.96
CA ALA A 51 -17.91 -2.01 19.08
C ALA A 51 -18.34 -0.58 18.67
N GLY A 52 -17.97 -0.16 17.46
CA GLY A 52 -18.42 1.10 16.87
C GLY A 52 -19.92 1.09 16.57
N ILE A 53 -20.42 -0.01 15.98
CA ILE A 53 -21.85 -0.20 15.69
C ILE A 53 -22.67 -0.13 16.98
N GLU A 54 -22.25 -0.88 18.00
CA GLU A 54 -22.90 -0.90 19.32
C GLU A 54 -22.97 0.49 19.95
N LYS A 55 -21.83 1.17 20.02
CA LYS A 55 -21.76 2.53 20.58
C LYS A 55 -22.61 3.52 19.77
N GLY A 56 -22.55 3.45 18.44
CA GLY A 56 -23.32 4.31 17.54
C GLY A 56 -24.82 4.15 17.75
N LEU A 57 -25.30 2.91 17.91
CA LEU A 57 -26.69 2.59 18.22
C LEU A 57 -27.09 3.09 19.61
N LYS A 58 -26.28 2.82 20.63
CA LYS A 58 -26.55 3.22 22.02
C LYS A 58 -26.69 4.74 22.20
N THR A 59 -25.96 5.50 21.38
CA THR A 59 -25.91 6.98 21.47
C THR A 59 -26.65 7.68 20.35
N ALA A 60 -27.26 6.94 19.42
CA ALA A 60 -27.78 7.41 18.14
C ALA A 60 -26.79 8.30 17.34
N ALA A 61 -25.48 8.10 17.54
CA ALA A 61 -24.41 8.83 16.88
C ALA A 61 -24.01 8.11 15.57
N MET A 62 -24.77 8.36 14.50
CA MET A 62 -24.69 7.61 13.25
C MET A 62 -24.83 8.51 12.02
N GLY A 63 -24.28 8.08 10.89
CA GLY A 63 -24.40 8.82 9.62
C GLY A 63 -23.37 9.93 9.41
N GLY A 64 -22.37 10.06 10.30
CA GLY A 64 -21.26 10.99 10.11
C GLY A 64 -20.76 11.61 11.40
N LYS A 65 -19.70 12.42 11.27
CA LYS A 65 -19.10 13.11 12.39
C LYS A 65 -20.10 14.08 13.03
N SER A 66 -20.30 13.95 14.34
CA SER A 66 -21.16 14.85 15.14
C SER A 66 -22.64 14.86 14.73
N VAL A 67 -23.12 13.81 14.07
CA VAL A 67 -24.54 13.60 13.78
C VAL A 67 -25.14 12.72 14.87
N PHE A 68 -26.20 13.21 15.53
CA PHE A 68 -26.97 12.48 16.52
C PHE A 68 -28.44 12.51 16.13
N ILE A 69 -29.17 11.41 16.31
CA ILE A 69 -30.59 11.30 15.99
C ILE A 69 -31.37 10.96 17.27
N PRO A 70 -31.67 11.95 18.14
CA PRO A 70 -32.33 11.70 19.41
C PRO A 70 -33.65 10.95 19.27
N GLY A 71 -33.88 9.98 20.16
CA GLY A 71 -35.07 9.13 20.15
C GLY A 71 -34.96 7.91 19.23
N ARG A 72 -33.79 7.66 18.65
CA ARG A 72 -33.48 6.47 17.82
C ARG A 72 -32.38 5.59 18.43
N GLU A 73 -32.14 5.72 19.73
CA GLU A 73 -31.15 4.94 20.46
C GLU A 73 -31.59 3.46 20.59
N LEU A 74 -30.64 2.53 20.46
CA LEU A 74 -30.83 1.10 20.71
C LEU A 74 -29.67 0.57 21.55
N ASP A 75 -29.97 -0.02 22.70
CA ASP A 75 -28.98 -0.63 23.59
C ASP A 75 -28.98 -2.15 23.36
N LEU A 76 -27.98 -2.63 22.62
CA LEU A 76 -27.87 -4.03 22.17
C LEU A 76 -26.50 -4.58 22.56
N PRO A 77 -26.39 -5.79 23.13
CA PRO A 77 -25.11 -6.40 23.49
C PRO A 77 -24.44 -7.03 22.26
N ILE A 78 -24.04 -6.23 21.27
CA ILE A 78 -23.52 -6.70 19.97
C ILE A 78 -22.17 -7.40 20.14
N VAL A 79 -21.23 -6.77 20.87
CA VAL A 79 -19.88 -7.34 21.07
C VAL A 79 -19.94 -8.62 21.88
N GLU A 80 -20.81 -8.71 22.89
CA GLU A 80 -21.01 -9.92 23.69
C GLU A 80 -21.54 -11.09 22.84
N ASN A 81 -22.20 -10.81 21.71
CA ASN A 81 -22.75 -11.80 20.77
C ASN A 81 -21.97 -11.86 19.45
N ALA A 82 -20.71 -11.39 19.43
CA ALA A 82 -19.91 -11.29 18.21
C ALA A 82 -19.70 -12.64 17.50
N GLU A 83 -19.59 -13.74 18.24
CA GLU A 83 -19.42 -15.09 17.67
C GLU A 83 -20.66 -15.49 16.86
N LEU A 84 -21.85 -15.40 17.46
CA LEU A 84 -23.11 -15.71 16.79
C LEU A 84 -23.36 -14.79 15.57
N ILE A 85 -23.05 -13.50 15.70
CA ILE A 85 -23.15 -12.55 14.59
C ILE A 85 -22.17 -12.95 13.47
N GLY A 86 -20.93 -13.30 13.81
CA GLY A 86 -19.92 -13.77 12.86
C GLY A 86 -20.36 -15.04 12.11
N GLU A 87 -20.92 -16.03 12.81
CA GLU A 87 -21.47 -17.25 12.21
C GLU A 87 -22.60 -16.94 11.22
N LYS A 88 -23.55 -16.06 11.60
CA LYS A 88 -24.64 -15.64 10.71
C LYS A 88 -24.11 -14.89 9.49
N ILE A 89 -23.13 -13.99 9.67
CA ILE A 89 -22.47 -13.29 8.56
C ILE A 89 -21.84 -14.32 7.61
N LYS A 90 -21.07 -15.28 8.13
CA LYS A 90 -20.46 -16.33 7.32
C LYS A 90 -21.51 -17.11 6.52
N LYS A 91 -22.60 -17.53 7.18
CA LYS A 91 -23.69 -18.28 6.54
C LYS A 91 -24.39 -17.51 5.42
N ILE A 92 -24.54 -16.19 5.55
CA ILE A 92 -25.15 -15.33 4.51
C ILE A 92 -24.20 -15.16 3.31
N LEU A 93 -22.89 -15.07 3.59
CA LEU A 93 -21.88 -14.76 2.58
C LEU A 93 -21.34 -16.00 1.87
N GLN A 94 -21.24 -17.15 2.51
CA GLN A 94 -20.77 -18.36 1.83
C GLN A 94 -21.70 -18.76 0.68
N VAL A 95 -21.12 -19.27 -0.39
CA VAL A 95 -21.79 -19.83 -1.56
C VAL A 95 -21.80 -21.35 -1.45
N ASN A 96 -20.68 -21.96 -1.07
CA ASN A 96 -20.51 -23.39 -0.84
C ASN A 96 -19.91 -23.64 0.55
N GLU A 97 -20.06 -24.84 1.10
CA GLU A 97 -19.51 -25.17 2.43
C GLU A 97 -17.98 -25.12 2.47
N ASP A 98 -17.32 -25.47 1.36
CA ASP A 98 -15.86 -25.55 1.21
C ASP A 98 -15.25 -24.38 0.44
N ASP A 99 -15.98 -23.26 0.28
CA ASP A 99 -15.42 -22.06 -0.35
C ASP A 99 -14.46 -21.29 0.57
N ASP A 100 -13.84 -20.23 0.06
CA ASP A 100 -12.84 -19.44 0.77
C ASP A 100 -13.42 -18.29 1.61
N THR A 101 -14.71 -18.36 1.98
CA THR A 101 -15.33 -17.40 2.90
C THR A 101 -14.71 -17.50 4.30
N SER A 102 -14.26 -16.36 4.82
CA SER A 102 -13.61 -16.27 6.12
C SER A 102 -14.20 -15.13 6.95
N VAL A 103 -14.52 -15.42 8.21
CA VAL A 103 -14.99 -14.42 9.20
C VAL A 103 -14.20 -14.64 10.48
N ASN A 104 -13.25 -13.75 10.76
CA ASN A 104 -12.38 -13.85 11.93
C ASN A 104 -12.72 -12.77 12.95
N LEU A 105 -12.96 -13.18 14.19
CA LEU A 105 -13.12 -12.27 15.32
C LEU A 105 -11.75 -11.72 15.72
N ILE A 106 -11.69 -10.42 15.95
CA ILE A 106 -10.47 -9.70 16.33
C ILE A 106 -10.76 -8.86 17.58
N ASN A 107 -9.76 -8.76 18.46
CA ASN A 107 -9.85 -8.06 19.75
C ASN A 107 -11.09 -8.48 20.54
N GLU A 108 -11.22 -9.77 20.84
CA GLU A 108 -12.32 -10.31 21.66
C GLU A 108 -13.71 -9.98 21.06
N GLY A 109 -13.81 -10.00 19.72
CA GLY A 109 -15.08 -9.76 19.01
C GLY A 109 -15.44 -8.30 18.80
N GLN A 110 -14.60 -7.34 19.22
CA GLN A 110 -14.87 -5.92 18.97
C GLN A 110 -14.80 -5.56 17.48
N GLN A 111 -14.02 -6.32 16.70
CA GLN A 111 -13.88 -6.17 15.26
C GLN A 111 -13.97 -7.53 14.56
N LEU A 112 -14.35 -7.51 13.27
CA LEU A 112 -14.30 -8.68 12.40
C LEU A 112 -13.44 -8.38 11.16
N LEU A 113 -12.66 -9.36 10.72
CA LEU A 113 -12.16 -9.46 9.35
C LEU A 113 -13.11 -10.37 8.59
N VAL A 114 -13.80 -9.83 7.59
CA VAL A 114 -14.69 -10.58 6.71
C VAL A 114 -14.06 -10.64 5.33
N GLN A 115 -13.83 -11.84 4.81
CA GLN A 115 -13.31 -12.06 3.47
C GLN A 115 -14.37 -12.79 2.65
N LEU A 116 -14.81 -12.15 1.56
CA LEU A 116 -15.74 -12.78 0.63
C LEU A 116 -15.10 -13.96 -0.11
N PRO A 117 -15.91 -14.94 -0.52
CA PRO A 117 -15.46 -16.02 -1.38
C PRO A 117 -15.26 -15.54 -2.82
N PHE A 118 -14.43 -16.29 -3.56
CA PHE A 118 -13.99 -15.96 -4.92
C PHE A 118 -15.16 -15.78 -5.88
N GLU A 119 -16.17 -16.65 -5.77
CA GLU A 119 -17.33 -16.69 -6.65
C GLU A 119 -18.05 -15.33 -6.70
N ARG A 120 -18.13 -14.62 -5.57
CA ARG A 120 -18.80 -13.32 -5.48
C ARG A 120 -18.01 -12.21 -6.15
N LEU A 121 -16.69 -12.23 -6.02
CA LEU A 121 -15.83 -11.27 -6.71
C LEU A 121 -15.78 -11.55 -8.21
N ASN A 122 -15.77 -12.83 -8.61
CA ASN A 122 -15.66 -13.25 -10.00
C ASN A 122 -16.87 -12.82 -10.86
N VAL A 123 -18.06 -12.75 -10.27
CA VAL A 123 -19.30 -12.30 -10.95
C VAL A 123 -19.63 -10.83 -10.71
N ALA A 124 -18.80 -10.10 -9.95
CA ALA A 124 -18.98 -8.68 -9.70
C ALA A 124 -18.18 -7.85 -10.71
N ALA A 125 -18.70 -6.66 -11.03
CA ALA A 125 -17.99 -5.73 -11.91
C ALA A 125 -16.74 -5.12 -11.25
N ASP A 126 -16.80 -4.85 -9.94
CA ASP A 126 -15.71 -4.22 -9.18
C ASP A 126 -15.67 -4.68 -7.71
N TYR A 127 -14.65 -4.23 -6.99
CA TYR A 127 -14.34 -4.67 -5.63
C TYR A 127 -15.30 -4.11 -4.54
N SER A 128 -16.19 -3.17 -4.86
CA SER A 128 -17.14 -2.63 -3.87
C SER A 128 -18.12 -3.69 -3.33
N VAL A 129 -18.29 -4.80 -4.06
CA VAL A 129 -19.10 -5.95 -3.65
C VAL A 129 -18.71 -6.48 -2.26
N SER A 130 -17.41 -6.45 -1.91
CA SER A 130 -16.92 -6.93 -0.62
C SER A 130 -17.52 -6.16 0.55
N THR A 131 -17.53 -4.83 0.45
CA THR A 131 -18.04 -3.97 1.50
C THR A 131 -19.58 -3.98 1.52
N LEU A 132 -20.22 -4.00 0.34
CA LEU A 132 -21.67 -3.99 0.23
C LEU A 132 -22.31 -5.27 0.77
N GLN A 133 -21.80 -6.44 0.37
CA GLN A 133 -22.34 -7.72 0.85
C GLN A 133 -22.01 -7.96 2.32
N THR A 134 -20.80 -7.62 2.78
CA THR A 134 -20.44 -7.69 4.20
C THR A 134 -21.34 -6.79 5.04
N GLY A 135 -21.62 -5.57 4.59
CA GLY A 135 -22.54 -4.68 5.28
C GLY A 135 -23.96 -5.23 5.33
N ALA A 136 -24.47 -5.78 4.22
CA ALA A 136 -25.81 -6.38 4.17
C ALA A 136 -25.93 -7.62 5.07
N ALA A 137 -24.90 -8.45 5.13
CA ALA A 137 -24.83 -9.61 6.01
C ALA A 137 -24.77 -9.17 7.49
N THR A 138 -23.95 -8.17 7.82
CA THR A 138 -23.86 -7.60 9.18
C THR A 138 -25.22 -7.04 9.64
N ILE A 139 -25.91 -6.29 8.78
CA ILE A 139 -27.23 -5.72 9.10
C ILE A 139 -28.24 -6.83 9.40
N GLN A 140 -28.33 -7.83 8.52
CA GLN A 140 -29.27 -8.95 8.69
C GLN A 140 -28.93 -9.79 9.91
N ALA A 141 -27.65 -10.08 10.15
CA ALA A 141 -27.20 -10.82 11.32
C ALA A 141 -27.59 -10.13 12.64
N ILE A 142 -27.43 -8.80 12.73
CA ILE A 142 -27.82 -8.04 13.93
C ILE A 142 -29.35 -8.03 14.08
N ILE A 143 -30.11 -7.76 13.01
CA ILE A 143 -31.57 -7.74 13.06
C ILE A 143 -32.13 -9.08 13.53
N ASP A 144 -31.63 -10.18 13.00
CA ASP A 144 -32.07 -11.54 13.30
C ASP A 144 -31.58 -12.04 14.69
N THR A 145 -30.44 -11.56 15.18
CA THR A 145 -29.95 -11.94 16.51
C THR A 145 -30.77 -11.32 17.65
N PHE A 146 -31.33 -10.13 17.44
CA PHE A 146 -32.00 -9.35 18.48
C PHE A 146 -33.47 -9.06 18.19
N ASP A 147 -34.07 -9.73 17.19
CA ASP A 147 -35.46 -9.55 16.78
C ASP A 147 -35.86 -8.06 16.60
N ILE A 148 -34.99 -7.31 15.91
CA ILE A 148 -35.16 -5.86 15.76
C ILE A 148 -36.46 -5.56 15.01
N ASN A 149 -37.31 -4.72 15.60
CA ASN A 149 -38.58 -4.34 15.00
C ASN A 149 -38.37 -3.57 13.68
N MET A 150 -39.39 -3.62 12.79
CA MET A 150 -39.29 -3.03 11.45
C MET A 150 -39.05 -1.52 11.44
N PHE A 151 -39.47 -0.80 12.47
CA PHE A 151 -39.30 0.66 12.55
C PHE A 151 -37.87 1.04 12.91
N ASP A 152 -37.15 0.16 13.61
CA ASP A 152 -35.77 0.34 14.06
C ASP A 152 -34.70 -0.31 13.16
N ALA A 153 -35.10 -1.17 12.23
CA ALA A 153 -34.20 -1.80 11.27
C ALA A 153 -33.37 -0.76 10.47
N SER A 154 -33.93 0.41 10.13
CA SER A 154 -33.20 1.47 9.44
C SER A 154 -32.05 2.06 10.28
N THR A 155 -32.18 2.02 11.61
CA THR A 155 -31.16 2.50 12.54
C THR A 155 -29.94 1.57 12.51
N ILE A 156 -30.16 0.25 12.48
CA ILE A 156 -29.08 -0.75 12.29
C ILE A 156 -28.33 -0.49 10.98
N LYS A 157 -29.07 -0.32 9.87
CA LYS A 157 -28.47 0.01 8.58
C LYS A 157 -27.58 1.25 8.68
N THR A 158 -28.07 2.30 9.34
CA THR A 158 -27.38 3.60 9.40
C THR A 158 -26.12 3.50 10.26
N SER A 159 -26.14 2.69 11.32
CA SER A 159 -24.94 2.42 12.13
C SER A 159 -23.88 1.63 11.35
N VAL A 160 -24.29 0.67 10.52
CA VAL A 160 -23.36 -0.16 9.72
C VAL A 160 -22.80 0.61 8.52
N MET A 161 -23.66 1.13 7.65
CA MET A 161 -23.29 1.71 6.34
C MET A 161 -23.27 3.24 6.30
N GLY A 162 -23.52 3.91 7.44
CA GLY A 162 -23.49 5.36 7.51
C GLY A 162 -24.60 6.03 6.68
N ALA A 163 -24.27 7.15 6.05
CA ALA A 163 -25.23 8.00 5.34
C ALA A 163 -25.60 7.51 3.93
N TYR A 164 -25.01 6.42 3.43
CA TYR A 164 -25.34 5.88 2.11
C TYR A 164 -26.83 5.49 2.00
N PRO A 165 -27.56 5.83 0.92
CA PRO A 165 -27.10 6.40 -0.36
C PRO A 165 -27.24 7.92 -0.47
N ARG A 166 -27.45 8.65 0.63
CA ARG A 166 -27.44 10.11 0.58
C ARG A 166 -26.06 10.64 0.18
N THR A 167 -25.01 9.99 0.69
CA THR A 167 -23.64 10.15 0.24
C THR A 167 -23.32 9.11 -0.85
N VAL A 168 -22.39 9.45 -1.74
CA VAL A 168 -21.90 8.52 -2.78
C VAL A 168 -20.98 7.43 -2.22
N ASP A 169 -20.48 7.64 -1.00
CA ASP A 169 -19.62 6.73 -0.25
C ASP A 169 -20.28 6.29 1.07
N LEU A 170 -19.53 5.52 1.86
CA LEU A 170 -19.92 5.02 3.17
C LEU A 170 -19.56 6.00 4.30
N SER A 171 -19.78 7.30 4.08
CA SER A 171 -19.54 8.34 5.09
C SER A 171 -20.23 8.02 6.42
N GLY A 172 -19.43 7.96 7.49
CA GLY A 172 -19.92 7.66 8.84
C GLY A 172 -20.26 6.18 9.11
N ALA A 173 -19.84 5.27 8.22
CA ALA A 173 -19.99 3.83 8.42
C ALA A 173 -19.03 3.27 9.47
N HIS A 174 -19.43 2.14 10.06
CA HIS A 174 -18.58 1.32 10.93
C HIS A 174 -18.07 0.05 10.22
N ILE A 175 -18.17 0.02 8.90
CA ILE A 175 -17.51 -0.92 8.02
C ILE A 175 -16.52 -0.18 7.12
N SER A 176 -15.34 -0.74 6.89
CA SER A 176 -14.33 -0.18 5.99
C SER A 176 -13.62 -1.27 5.18
N ALA A 177 -13.06 -0.88 4.03
CA ALA A 177 -12.14 -1.69 3.25
C ALA A 177 -10.83 -0.91 3.04
N LEU A 178 -9.77 -1.59 2.61
CA LEU A 178 -8.54 -0.90 2.21
C LEU A 178 -8.76 -0.01 0.98
N LEU A 179 -9.57 -0.48 0.04
CA LEU A 179 -9.87 0.24 -1.18
C LEU A 179 -11.12 1.11 -0.98
N GLY A 180 -10.95 2.43 -1.15
CA GLY A 180 -12.10 3.33 -1.22
C GLY A 180 -12.98 3.06 -2.45
N PRO A 181 -14.26 3.48 -2.45
CA PRO A 181 -15.20 3.17 -3.51
C PRO A 181 -14.75 3.74 -4.88
N PRO A 182 -14.97 3.03 -6.00
CA PRO A 182 -14.50 3.43 -7.32
C PRO A 182 -14.92 4.84 -7.77
N VAL A 183 -16.08 5.33 -7.29
CA VAL A 183 -16.60 6.67 -7.60
C VAL A 183 -15.69 7.81 -7.11
N LEU A 184 -14.74 7.52 -6.22
CA LEU A 184 -13.76 8.46 -5.67
C LEU A 184 -12.36 8.33 -6.31
N LEU A 185 -12.23 7.55 -7.38
CA LEU A 185 -10.94 7.39 -8.06
C LEU A 185 -10.62 8.63 -8.90
N GLU A 186 -9.38 9.09 -8.73
CA GLU A 186 -8.80 10.21 -9.47
C GLU A 186 -8.47 9.83 -10.92
N GLY A 187 -8.33 8.53 -11.21
CA GLY A 187 -8.08 8.00 -12.56
C GLY A 187 -8.62 6.59 -12.73
N LEU A 188 -8.81 6.18 -13.99
CA LEU A 188 -9.19 4.80 -14.31
C LEU A 188 -8.05 3.85 -13.93
N GLY A 189 -8.37 2.71 -13.32
CA GLY A 189 -7.39 1.72 -12.85
C GLY A 189 -6.65 2.08 -11.57
N TYR A 190 -7.12 3.09 -10.81
CA TYR A 190 -6.41 3.59 -9.62
C TYR A 190 -6.84 2.92 -8.31
N GLY A 191 -7.63 1.84 -8.35
CA GLY A 191 -8.16 1.16 -7.17
C GLY A 191 -7.07 0.84 -6.15
N LEU A 192 -6.05 0.08 -6.59
CA LEU A 192 -4.92 -0.34 -5.76
C LEU A 192 -4.01 0.81 -5.28
N ARG A 193 -4.14 2.00 -5.89
CA ARG A 193 -3.41 3.21 -5.50
C ARG A 193 -4.13 4.00 -4.39
N ASN A 194 -5.31 3.56 -3.95
CA ASN A 194 -6.14 4.27 -2.99
C ASN A 194 -5.90 3.88 -1.53
N ILE A 195 -4.68 3.41 -1.21
CA ILE A 195 -4.30 2.97 0.14
C ILE A 195 -3.28 3.94 0.72
N MET A 196 -3.65 4.64 1.80
CA MET A 196 -2.75 5.60 2.46
C MET A 196 -1.51 4.94 3.03
N ALA A 197 -0.38 5.66 3.01
CA ALA A 197 0.88 5.18 3.56
C ALA A 197 0.74 4.70 5.03
N ASN A 198 -0.08 5.37 5.85
CA ASN A 198 -0.35 4.92 7.22
C ASN A 198 -1.06 3.55 7.30
N HIS A 199 -1.92 3.19 6.34
CA HIS A 199 -2.55 1.86 6.30
C HIS A 199 -1.49 0.80 6.03
N VAL A 200 -0.62 1.03 5.03
CA VAL A 200 0.51 0.15 4.71
C VAL A 200 1.42 -0.07 5.92
N VAL A 201 1.75 1.01 6.62
CA VAL A 201 2.61 0.99 7.81
C VAL A 201 1.95 0.26 8.98
N ALA A 202 0.63 0.39 9.13
CA ALA A 202 -0.13 -0.31 10.16
C ALA A 202 -0.16 -1.83 9.90
N ILE A 203 -0.41 -2.23 8.65
CA ILE A 203 -0.45 -3.64 8.21
C ILE A 203 0.90 -4.34 8.44
N THR A 204 1.99 -3.69 8.06
CA THR A 204 3.35 -4.25 8.15
C THR A 204 3.99 -4.04 9.52
N ASN A 205 3.21 -3.59 10.51
CA ASN A 205 3.65 -3.35 11.88
C ASN A 205 4.92 -2.48 11.97
N LYS A 206 4.96 -1.40 11.18
CA LYS A 206 6.09 -0.46 11.09
C LYS A 206 7.43 -1.07 10.67
N GLN A 207 7.46 -2.24 10.02
CA GLN A 207 8.69 -2.80 9.47
C GLN A 207 9.01 -2.07 8.15
N THR A 208 10.12 -1.34 8.11
CA THR A 208 10.44 -0.37 7.05
C THR A 208 10.46 -0.95 5.63
N LEU A 209 11.15 -2.07 5.41
CA LEU A 209 11.31 -2.66 4.08
C LEU A 209 10.04 -3.42 3.64
N ASN A 210 9.34 -4.09 4.55
CA ASN A 210 8.04 -4.69 4.25
C ASN A 210 7.00 -3.61 3.91
N ALA A 211 7.01 -2.45 4.57
CA ALA A 211 6.12 -1.35 4.23
C ALA A 211 6.42 -0.77 2.84
N ALA A 212 7.70 -0.59 2.51
CA ALA A 212 8.11 -0.18 1.17
C ALA A 212 7.72 -1.23 0.12
N ALA A 213 7.93 -2.52 0.41
CA ALA A 213 7.58 -3.64 -0.46
C ALA A 213 6.08 -3.75 -0.71
N LEU A 214 5.24 -3.75 0.33
CA LEU A 214 3.78 -3.81 0.16
C LEU A 214 3.28 -2.61 -0.67
N SER A 215 3.80 -1.41 -0.38
CA SER A 215 3.50 -0.20 -1.14
C SER A 215 3.90 -0.34 -2.62
N SER A 216 5.12 -0.83 -2.88
CA SER A 216 5.64 -1.02 -4.24
C SER A 216 4.86 -2.10 -5.00
N ILE A 217 4.52 -3.23 -4.36
CA ILE A 217 3.69 -4.28 -4.97
C ILE A 217 2.34 -3.73 -5.41
N MET A 218 1.65 -2.98 -4.56
CA MET A 218 0.34 -2.41 -4.90
C MET A 218 0.45 -1.34 -5.99
N GLU A 219 1.42 -0.43 -5.88
CA GLU A 219 1.62 0.62 -6.88
C GLU A 219 2.04 0.05 -8.24
N GLN A 220 3.01 -0.87 -8.28
CA GLN A 220 3.49 -1.47 -9.53
C GLN A 220 2.45 -2.40 -10.14
N THR A 221 1.66 -3.12 -9.34
CA THR A 221 0.50 -3.87 -9.85
C THR A 221 -0.57 -2.94 -10.42
N ALA A 222 -0.80 -1.79 -9.81
CA ALA A 222 -1.69 -0.78 -10.38
C ALA A 222 -1.18 -0.25 -11.72
N MET A 223 0.15 -0.21 -11.97
CA MET A 223 0.68 0.18 -13.28
C MET A 223 0.34 -0.83 -14.38
N PHE A 224 0.14 -2.11 -14.04
CA PHE A 224 -0.45 -3.08 -14.98
C PHE A 224 -1.94 -2.80 -15.21
N GLU A 225 -2.70 -2.46 -14.16
CA GLU A 225 -4.12 -2.13 -14.27
C GLU A 225 -4.38 -0.86 -15.10
N THR A 226 -3.53 0.16 -15.01
CA THR A 226 -3.63 1.39 -15.78
C THR A 226 -3.12 1.26 -17.21
N GLY A 227 -2.44 0.15 -17.53
CA GLY A 227 -1.76 -0.07 -18.81
C GLY A 227 -0.41 0.63 -18.93
N ASP A 228 0.07 1.33 -17.90
CA ASP A 228 1.42 1.95 -17.91
C ASP A 228 2.52 0.89 -18.03
N ALA A 229 2.35 -0.28 -17.42
CA ALA A 229 3.28 -1.42 -17.49
C ALA A 229 2.99 -2.35 -18.69
N THR A 230 2.75 -1.78 -19.88
CA THR A 230 2.47 -2.56 -21.10
C THR A 230 3.56 -2.35 -22.16
N GLY A 231 3.95 -3.43 -22.84
CA GLY A 231 4.89 -3.38 -23.96
C GLY A 231 6.26 -2.87 -23.53
N ALA A 232 6.74 -1.79 -24.15
CA ALA A 232 8.08 -1.25 -23.92
C ALA A 232 8.36 -0.82 -22.46
N PHE A 233 7.31 -0.59 -21.67
CA PHE A 233 7.42 -0.11 -20.29
C PHE A 233 7.31 -1.22 -19.24
N GLU A 234 6.88 -2.42 -19.61
CA GLU A 234 6.70 -3.53 -18.66
C GLU A 234 7.99 -3.84 -17.90
N ARG A 235 9.12 -3.99 -18.62
CA ARG A 235 10.42 -4.27 -18.00
C ARG A 235 10.86 -3.20 -17.00
N MET A 236 10.60 -1.91 -17.28
CA MET A 236 10.90 -0.82 -16.36
C MET A 236 10.14 -0.97 -15.03
N HIS A 237 8.86 -1.31 -15.09
CA HIS A 237 8.03 -1.50 -13.90
C HIS A 237 8.43 -2.76 -13.12
N LEU A 238 8.74 -3.86 -13.80
CA LEU A 238 9.24 -5.08 -13.16
C LEU A 238 10.58 -4.83 -12.45
N LEU A 239 11.54 -4.19 -13.10
CA LEU A 239 12.83 -3.86 -12.48
C LEU A 239 12.66 -2.89 -11.32
N THR A 240 11.75 -1.92 -11.44
CA THR A 240 11.45 -1.00 -10.32
C THR A 240 10.87 -1.76 -9.12
N LEU A 241 9.93 -2.68 -9.34
CA LEU A 241 9.40 -3.56 -8.30
C LEU A 241 10.53 -4.39 -7.66
N ALA A 242 11.39 -5.00 -8.48
CA ALA A 242 12.50 -5.83 -8.03
C ALA A 242 13.49 -5.05 -7.14
N TYR A 243 14.08 -3.96 -7.67
CA TYR A 243 15.16 -3.25 -6.98
C TYR A 243 14.65 -2.32 -5.88
N GLN A 244 13.63 -1.51 -6.14
CA GLN A 244 13.10 -0.58 -5.13
C GLN A 244 12.21 -1.30 -4.11
N GLY A 245 11.30 -2.16 -4.57
CA GLY A 245 10.29 -2.80 -3.72
C GLY A 245 10.81 -4.03 -2.99
N LEU A 246 11.54 -4.90 -3.69
CA LEU A 246 11.88 -6.25 -3.22
C LEU A 246 13.37 -6.44 -2.88
N ASN A 247 14.16 -5.35 -2.85
CA ASN A 247 15.57 -5.36 -2.48
C ASN A 247 16.39 -6.38 -3.31
N ALA A 248 16.15 -6.44 -4.62
CA ALA A 248 16.95 -7.24 -5.55
C ALA A 248 18.45 -6.89 -5.43
N ASP A 249 19.29 -7.92 -5.48
CA ASP A 249 20.75 -7.88 -5.35
C ASP A 249 21.23 -7.15 -4.10
N ASN A 250 20.37 -7.13 -3.08
CA ASN A 250 20.57 -6.45 -1.79
C ASN A 250 20.84 -4.94 -1.89
N LEU A 251 20.57 -4.32 -3.04
CA LEU A 251 21.04 -2.98 -3.40
C LEU A 251 20.56 -1.92 -2.40
N VAL A 252 19.28 -1.91 -2.02
CA VAL A 252 18.73 -0.95 -1.06
C VAL A 252 19.40 -1.14 0.31
N PHE A 253 19.49 -2.38 0.77
CA PHE A 253 20.04 -2.69 2.08
C PHE A 253 21.53 -2.32 2.18
N ASP A 254 22.32 -2.65 1.16
CA ASP A 254 23.76 -2.38 1.16
C ASP A 254 24.04 -0.87 1.11
N ILE A 255 23.34 -0.12 0.24
CA ILE A 255 23.49 1.34 0.20
C ILE A 255 23.12 1.98 1.55
N VAL A 256 22.03 1.54 2.19
CA VAL A 256 21.64 2.03 3.53
C VAL A 256 22.74 1.72 4.55
N LYS A 257 23.29 0.51 4.53
CA LYS A 257 24.32 0.06 5.46
C LYS A 257 25.63 0.85 5.31
N GLU A 258 26.08 1.06 4.08
CA GLU A 258 27.27 1.85 3.77
C GLU A 258 27.10 3.32 4.17
N ASN A 259 25.87 3.83 4.10
CA ASN A 259 25.53 5.21 4.41
C ASN A 259 24.84 5.38 5.76
N ALA A 260 25.04 4.48 6.72
CA ALA A 260 24.38 4.53 8.03
C ALA A 260 24.64 5.82 8.83
N LYS A 261 25.74 6.52 8.52
CA LYS A 261 26.09 7.85 9.06
C LYS A 261 26.26 8.91 7.95
N GLY A 262 25.70 8.63 6.78
CA GLY A 262 25.83 9.43 5.58
C GLY A 262 24.76 10.50 5.45
N THR A 263 24.63 11.01 4.23
CA THR A 263 23.63 11.99 3.82
C THR A 263 22.98 11.53 2.51
N VAL A 264 22.00 12.28 2.00
CA VAL A 264 21.44 12.03 0.66
C VAL A 264 22.54 12.08 -0.41
N GLY A 265 23.51 13.00 -0.30
CA GLY A 265 24.63 13.10 -1.26
C GLY A 265 25.57 11.90 -1.23
N THR A 266 25.87 11.33 -0.06
CA THR A 266 26.74 10.14 0.01
C THR A 266 26.03 8.88 -0.49
N VAL A 267 24.70 8.81 -0.31
CA VAL A 267 23.87 7.76 -0.92
C VAL A 267 23.92 7.85 -2.45
N ILE A 268 23.81 9.06 -3.02
CA ILE A 268 23.96 9.28 -4.47
C ILE A 268 25.34 8.81 -4.94
N GLN A 269 26.42 9.18 -4.25
CA GLN A 269 27.77 8.74 -4.59
C GLN A 269 27.91 7.21 -4.58
N SER A 270 27.33 6.54 -3.56
CA SER A 270 27.38 5.08 -3.43
C SER A 270 26.59 4.41 -4.57
N LEU A 271 25.40 4.93 -4.90
CA LEU A 271 24.59 4.42 -6.00
C LEU A 271 25.27 4.60 -7.35
N VAL A 272 25.79 5.80 -7.64
CA VAL A 272 26.48 6.09 -8.90
C VAL A 272 27.73 5.21 -9.04
N GLY A 273 28.49 5.05 -7.95
CA GLY A 273 29.63 4.13 -7.91
C GLY A 273 29.23 2.69 -8.26
N ARG A 274 28.18 2.18 -7.62
CA ARG A 274 27.64 0.83 -7.90
C ARG A 274 27.11 0.68 -9.32
N ALA A 275 26.41 1.68 -9.85
CA ALA A 275 25.90 1.66 -11.22
C ALA A 275 27.01 1.67 -12.29
N ILE A 276 28.16 2.30 -12.00
CA ILE A 276 29.36 2.24 -12.85
C ILE A 276 30.01 0.86 -12.76
N GLU A 277 30.17 0.31 -11.55
CA GLU A 277 30.74 -1.02 -11.32
C GLU A 277 29.95 -2.12 -12.05
N ASP A 278 28.63 -2.05 -11.96
CA ASP A 278 27.70 -3.00 -12.58
C ASP A 278 27.49 -2.72 -14.09
N ASN A 279 28.18 -1.72 -14.67
CA ASN A 279 28.05 -1.28 -16.07
C ASN A 279 26.63 -0.90 -16.50
N VAL A 280 25.81 -0.41 -15.56
CA VAL A 280 24.45 0.10 -15.84
C VAL A 280 24.51 1.47 -16.53
N ILE A 281 25.57 2.25 -16.24
CA ILE A 281 25.83 3.57 -16.83
C ILE A 281 27.28 3.67 -17.29
N LYS A 282 27.56 4.56 -18.23
CA LYS A 282 28.92 4.84 -18.72
C LYS A 282 29.09 6.33 -19.04
N VAL A 283 30.34 6.79 -19.08
CA VAL A 283 30.63 8.18 -19.47
C VAL A 283 30.32 8.37 -20.95
N ALA A 284 29.39 9.28 -21.25
CA ALA A 284 29.08 9.68 -22.63
C ALA A 284 30.08 10.72 -23.12
N LYS A 285 30.39 11.73 -22.29
CA LYS A 285 31.24 12.86 -22.65
C LYS A 285 31.87 13.51 -21.44
N LYS A 286 33.13 13.93 -21.57
CA LYS A 286 33.79 14.83 -20.62
C LYS A 286 33.66 16.28 -21.06
N MET A 287 33.16 17.13 -20.17
CA MET A 287 32.93 18.56 -20.38
C MET A 287 34.21 19.38 -20.14
N PRO A 288 34.30 20.65 -20.59
CA PRO A 288 35.51 21.45 -20.46
C PRO A 288 36.00 21.67 -19.02
N SER A 289 35.08 21.67 -18.04
CA SER A 289 35.40 21.76 -16.61
C SER A 289 36.05 20.48 -16.04
N GLY A 290 36.03 19.38 -16.79
CA GLY A 290 36.41 18.05 -16.33
C GLY A 290 35.24 17.20 -15.84
N TYR A 291 34.02 17.74 -15.80
CA TYR A 291 32.80 17.01 -15.43
C TYR A 291 32.49 15.90 -16.44
N ASN A 292 32.19 14.70 -15.95
CA ASN A 292 31.77 13.57 -16.78
C ASN A 292 30.24 13.53 -16.86
N MET A 293 29.70 13.70 -18.06
CA MET A 293 28.29 13.45 -18.35
C MET A 293 28.14 11.97 -18.70
N TYR A 294 27.23 11.29 -18.01
CA TYR A 294 26.97 9.86 -18.18
C TYR A 294 25.77 9.63 -19.10
N GLU A 295 25.68 8.42 -19.68
CA GLU A 295 24.49 7.91 -20.36
C GLU A 295 24.15 6.50 -19.83
N PRO A 296 22.86 6.11 -19.80
CA PRO A 296 22.48 4.75 -19.46
C PRO A 296 22.97 3.76 -20.52
N VAL A 297 23.55 2.64 -20.08
CA VAL A 297 23.71 1.46 -20.94
C VAL A 297 22.36 0.77 -21.09
N ASP A 298 21.59 0.72 -19.99
CA ASP A 298 20.22 0.23 -19.95
C ASP A 298 19.33 1.24 -19.20
N TRP A 299 18.34 1.78 -19.93
CA TRP A 299 17.45 2.83 -19.43
C TRP A 299 16.51 2.36 -18.32
N ALA A 300 16.01 1.13 -18.41
CA ALA A 300 15.06 0.59 -17.45
C ALA A 300 15.79 0.15 -16.18
N LEU A 301 16.98 -0.44 -16.33
CA LEU A 301 17.82 -0.84 -15.20
C LEU A 301 18.40 0.37 -14.47
N TRP A 302 18.86 1.41 -15.18
CA TRP A 302 19.27 2.68 -14.56
C TRP A 302 18.14 3.28 -13.71
N ASN A 303 16.92 3.34 -14.27
CA ASN A 303 15.77 3.85 -13.52
C ASN A 303 15.50 3.03 -12.24
N ALA A 304 15.63 1.71 -12.30
CA ALA A 304 15.45 0.83 -11.15
C ALA A 304 16.55 1.03 -10.08
N TYR A 305 17.81 1.20 -10.49
CA TYR A 305 18.94 1.53 -9.60
C TYR A 305 18.71 2.89 -8.91
N ALA A 306 18.35 3.92 -9.68
CA ALA A 306 18.02 5.22 -9.13
C ALA A 306 16.82 5.14 -8.15
N ALA A 307 15.80 4.33 -8.46
CA ALA A 307 14.64 4.13 -7.57
C ALA A 307 15.01 3.43 -6.25
N ALA A 308 15.93 2.46 -6.29
CA ALA A 308 16.49 1.82 -5.10
C ALA A 308 17.32 2.79 -4.26
N GLY A 309 18.18 3.58 -4.90
CA GLY A 309 18.96 4.64 -4.24
C GLY A 309 18.08 5.71 -3.60
N LEU A 310 16.95 6.07 -4.22
CA LEU A 310 15.96 6.98 -3.66
C LEU A 310 15.37 6.43 -2.35
N LEU A 311 14.96 5.16 -2.32
CA LEU A 311 14.44 4.54 -1.12
C LEU A 311 15.51 4.49 -0.02
N ALA A 312 16.75 4.14 -0.38
CA ALA A 312 17.88 4.16 0.55
C ALA A 312 18.14 5.56 1.13
N ALA A 313 18.08 6.61 0.29
CA ALA A 313 18.26 7.99 0.72
C ALA A 313 17.18 8.43 1.72
N VAL A 314 15.93 8.03 1.49
CA VAL A 314 14.82 8.25 2.43
C VAL A 314 15.08 7.54 3.74
N ILE A 315 15.50 6.27 3.72
CA ILE A 315 15.81 5.52 4.94
C ILE A 315 16.94 6.19 5.73
N VAL A 316 18.01 6.63 5.07
CA VAL A 316 19.16 7.30 5.70
C VAL A 316 18.74 8.65 6.28
N ASN A 317 18.14 9.53 5.48
CA ASN A 317 17.85 10.91 5.91
C ASN A 317 16.70 10.98 6.92
N VAL A 318 15.58 10.30 6.65
CA VAL A 318 14.44 10.25 7.58
C VAL A 318 14.79 9.43 8.81
N GLY A 319 15.59 8.36 8.66
CA GLY A 319 16.09 7.56 9.78
C GLY A 319 17.01 8.36 10.70
N ALA A 320 17.84 9.25 10.17
CA ALA A 320 18.66 10.15 10.96
C ALA A 320 17.80 11.13 11.79
N ALA A 321 16.75 11.69 11.19
CA ALA A 321 15.85 12.64 11.86
C ALA A 321 14.80 11.97 12.77
N ARG A 322 14.46 10.71 12.51
CA ARG A 322 13.31 9.99 13.09
C ARG A 322 11.99 10.75 12.97
N ALA A 323 11.83 11.53 11.89
CA ALA A 323 10.68 12.40 11.64
C ALA A 323 10.27 12.34 10.15
N ALA A 324 9.06 11.85 9.87
CA ALA A 324 8.64 11.56 8.50
C ALA A 324 8.49 12.80 7.60
N GLN A 325 8.37 14.01 8.18
CA GLN A 325 8.20 15.26 7.41
C GLN A 325 9.29 15.51 6.37
N ALA A 326 10.50 14.96 6.57
CA ALA A 326 11.63 15.13 5.67
C ALA A 326 11.51 14.31 4.36
N VAL A 327 10.53 13.40 4.25
CA VAL A 327 10.44 12.50 3.08
C VAL A 327 10.24 13.25 1.77
N ALA A 328 9.35 14.25 1.73
CA ALA A 328 9.06 14.97 0.49
C ALA A 328 10.28 15.73 -0.04
N SER A 329 11.01 16.39 0.87
CA SER A 329 12.27 17.07 0.55
C SER A 329 13.37 16.08 0.13
N THR A 330 13.45 14.92 0.78
CA THR A 330 14.41 13.87 0.41
C THR A 330 14.12 13.32 -0.99
N VAL A 331 12.86 13.08 -1.32
CA VAL A 331 12.44 12.64 -2.65
C VAL A 331 12.77 13.68 -3.72
N LEU A 332 12.56 14.97 -3.43
CA LEU A 332 12.93 16.06 -4.33
C LEU A 332 14.45 16.11 -4.55
N TYR A 333 15.21 16.39 -3.48
CA TYR A 333 16.63 16.71 -3.62
C TYR A 333 17.50 15.49 -3.91
N TYR A 334 17.04 14.27 -3.65
CA TYR A 334 17.72 13.08 -4.16
C TYR A 334 17.80 13.10 -5.69
N ASN A 335 16.67 13.39 -6.35
CA ASN A 335 16.60 13.39 -7.81
C ASN A 335 17.36 14.60 -8.38
N ASP A 336 17.12 15.80 -7.86
CA ASP A 336 17.82 17.02 -8.30
C ASP A 336 19.35 16.84 -8.24
N MET A 337 19.87 16.40 -7.09
CA MET A 337 21.31 16.19 -6.94
C MET A 337 21.83 15.02 -7.81
N LEU A 338 21.05 13.96 -8.01
CA LEU A 338 21.45 12.84 -8.88
C LEU A 338 21.60 13.29 -10.34
N GLU A 339 20.66 14.10 -10.81
CA GLU A 339 20.68 14.66 -12.17
C GLU A 339 21.88 15.58 -12.36
N TYR A 340 22.15 16.50 -11.42
CA TYR A 340 23.30 17.39 -11.52
C TYR A 340 24.66 16.70 -11.27
N GLU A 341 24.71 15.60 -10.53
CA GLU A 341 25.93 14.81 -10.32
C GLU A 341 26.35 14.05 -11.58
N THR A 342 25.40 13.64 -12.42
CA THR A 342 25.68 12.68 -13.51
C THR A 342 25.28 13.14 -14.92
N GLY A 343 24.32 14.06 -15.05
CA GLY A 343 23.64 14.39 -16.30
C GLY A 343 22.65 13.33 -16.79
N LEU A 344 22.40 12.30 -15.98
CA LEU A 344 21.38 11.28 -16.24
C LEU A 344 20.00 11.76 -15.78
N PRO A 345 18.91 11.24 -16.35
CA PRO A 345 17.58 11.51 -15.82
C PRO A 345 17.39 10.85 -14.45
N GLY A 346 16.70 11.55 -13.55
CA GLY A 346 16.30 11.05 -12.25
C GLY A 346 15.20 9.99 -12.30
N VAL A 347 14.76 9.55 -11.13
CA VAL A 347 13.78 8.47 -10.97
C VAL A 347 12.46 8.81 -11.66
N ASP A 348 11.95 7.86 -12.44
CA ASP A 348 10.74 8.00 -13.25
C ASP A 348 10.82 9.21 -14.19
N TYR A 349 12.04 9.49 -14.69
CA TYR A 349 12.36 10.55 -15.65
C TYR A 349 11.86 11.93 -15.22
N GLY A 350 12.11 12.29 -13.96
CA GLY A 350 11.73 13.57 -13.35
C GLY A 350 10.32 13.62 -12.75
N ARG A 351 9.45 12.63 -13.02
CA ARG A 351 8.10 12.57 -12.41
C ARG A 351 8.17 12.42 -10.90
N THR A 352 9.15 11.66 -10.39
CA THR A 352 9.34 11.46 -8.94
C THR A 352 9.79 12.74 -8.25
N GLU A 353 10.67 13.52 -8.88
CA GLU A 353 11.06 14.83 -8.38
C GLU A 353 9.87 15.80 -8.36
N GLY A 354 9.07 15.83 -9.44
CA GLY A 354 7.86 16.63 -9.51
C GLY A 354 6.85 16.29 -8.39
N VAL A 355 6.71 15.00 -8.05
CA VAL A 355 5.95 14.60 -6.85
C VAL A 355 6.63 15.12 -5.59
N GLY A 356 7.96 15.04 -5.46
CA GLY A 356 8.70 15.64 -4.35
C GLY A 356 8.41 17.14 -4.14
N VAL A 357 8.30 17.91 -5.23
CA VAL A 357 7.91 19.33 -5.21
C VAL A 357 6.48 19.52 -4.66
N GLY A 358 5.49 18.89 -5.31
CA GLY A 358 4.08 19.03 -4.91
C GLY A 358 3.82 18.50 -3.50
N PHE A 359 4.39 17.35 -3.16
CA PHE A 359 4.29 16.75 -1.85
C PHE A 359 4.91 17.65 -0.77
N SER A 360 6.06 18.27 -1.04
CA SER A 360 6.67 19.23 -0.11
C SER A 360 5.74 20.41 0.14
N PHE A 361 5.19 21.00 -0.93
CA PHE A 361 4.27 22.13 -0.82
C PHE A 361 3.00 21.78 -0.05
N PHE A 362 2.32 20.68 -0.38
CA PHE A 362 1.06 20.27 0.26
C PHE A 362 1.22 19.58 1.62
N SER A 363 2.45 19.40 2.11
CA SER A 363 2.72 19.01 3.50
C SER A 363 3.20 20.18 4.39
N HIS A 364 3.41 21.36 3.80
CA HIS A 364 3.95 22.54 4.51
C HIS A 364 3.18 23.84 4.19
N SER A 365 1.99 23.75 3.59
CA SER A 365 1.20 24.93 3.21
C SER A 365 -0.25 24.83 3.70
N ILE A 366 -1.00 25.90 3.46
CA ILE A 366 -2.39 26.09 3.91
C ILE A 366 -3.42 25.57 2.89
N TYR A 367 -3.01 25.13 1.70
CA TYR A 367 -3.91 24.93 0.56
C TYR A 367 -4.55 23.54 0.49
N GLY A 368 -4.11 22.60 1.32
CA GLY A 368 -4.60 21.22 1.33
C GLY A 368 -3.48 20.25 1.70
N GLY A 369 -3.71 18.97 1.43
CA GLY A 369 -2.79 17.89 1.81
C GLY A 369 -2.77 17.62 3.31
N GLY A 370 -1.58 17.36 3.87
CA GLY A 370 -1.44 16.94 5.26
C GLY A 370 -0.08 16.33 5.59
N GLY A 371 -0.03 15.54 6.66
CA GLY A 371 1.18 14.80 7.02
C GLY A 371 1.48 13.66 6.04
N PRO A 372 2.73 13.22 5.89
CA PRO A 372 3.13 12.21 4.89
C PRO A 372 2.29 10.93 4.87
N GLY A 373 1.84 10.49 6.05
CA GLY A 373 1.08 9.25 6.19
C GLY A 373 -0.32 9.24 5.59
N THR A 374 -0.88 10.40 5.20
CA THR A 374 -2.22 10.47 4.59
C THR A 374 -2.19 10.40 3.06
N PHE A 375 -1.02 10.44 2.43
CA PHE A 375 -0.89 10.38 0.97
C PHE A 375 -0.91 8.95 0.44
N HIS A 376 -1.27 8.83 -0.84
CA HIS A 376 -1.36 7.58 -1.61
C HIS A 376 -1.31 7.87 -3.12
N GLY A 377 -1.17 6.84 -3.96
CA GLY A 377 -1.03 7.01 -5.41
C GLY A 377 -2.31 7.46 -6.14
N ASN A 378 -3.48 7.36 -5.47
CA ASN A 378 -4.75 7.94 -5.93
C ASN A 378 -4.94 9.40 -5.44
N HIS A 379 -4.05 9.96 -4.62
CA HIS A 379 -4.19 11.36 -4.17
C HIS A 379 -3.67 12.32 -5.25
N VAL A 380 -4.41 13.40 -5.53
CA VAL A 380 -4.12 14.34 -6.63
C VAL A 380 -2.68 14.88 -6.64
N VAL A 381 -2.07 15.04 -5.45
CA VAL A 381 -0.69 15.55 -5.27
C VAL A 381 0.39 14.51 -5.58
N THR A 382 0.13 13.23 -5.28
CA THR A 382 1.16 12.18 -5.25
C THR A 382 0.96 11.10 -6.31
N ARG A 383 -0.02 11.28 -7.20
CA ARG A 383 -0.37 10.33 -8.26
C ARG A 383 0.56 10.32 -9.49
N HIS A 384 1.40 11.35 -9.62
CA HIS A 384 2.12 11.65 -10.87
C HIS A 384 3.28 10.69 -11.13
N ALA A 385 3.99 10.27 -10.07
CA ALA A 385 5.01 9.24 -10.15
C ALA A 385 4.35 7.86 -10.33
N LYS A 386 4.91 7.05 -11.22
CA LYS A 386 4.37 5.75 -11.61
C LYS A 386 4.93 4.63 -10.73
N GLY A 387 4.60 4.75 -9.44
CA GLY A 387 4.86 3.74 -8.41
C GLY A 387 6.19 3.82 -7.67
N THR A 388 6.91 4.94 -7.79
CA THR A 388 8.25 5.14 -7.19
C THR A 388 8.25 6.03 -5.94
N ALA A 389 7.20 6.83 -5.70
CA ALA A 389 7.17 7.83 -4.62
C ALA A 389 6.48 7.35 -3.33
N ILE A 390 5.35 6.63 -3.43
CA ILE A 390 4.60 6.17 -2.25
C ILE A 390 5.36 5.13 -1.41
N PRO A 391 6.20 4.22 -1.98
CA PRO A 391 7.08 3.36 -1.19
C PRO A 391 7.98 4.14 -0.22
N CYS A 392 8.48 5.31 -0.63
CA CYS A 392 9.26 6.20 0.23
C CYS A 392 8.43 6.78 1.39
N ALA A 393 7.19 7.21 1.13
CA ALA A 393 6.29 7.72 2.18
C ALA A 393 5.99 6.63 3.23
N SER A 394 5.75 5.39 2.79
CA SER A 394 5.56 4.25 3.68
C SER A 394 6.80 3.96 4.53
N ALA A 395 7.99 3.92 3.93
CA ALA A 395 9.24 3.74 4.67
C ALA A 395 9.49 4.87 5.70
N ALA A 396 9.26 6.13 5.31
CA ALA A 396 9.43 7.28 6.19
C ALA A 396 8.50 7.22 7.41
N MET A 397 7.24 6.82 7.22
CA MET A 397 6.27 6.69 8.32
C MET A 397 6.58 5.53 9.27
N CYS A 398 7.26 4.48 8.82
CA CYS A 398 7.82 3.46 9.72
C CYS A 398 8.90 4.04 10.64
N LEU A 399 9.71 4.97 10.13
CA LEU A 399 10.84 5.57 10.83
C LEU A 399 10.43 6.70 11.79
N ASP A 400 9.22 7.24 11.67
CA ASP A 400 8.71 8.31 12.54
C ASP A 400 8.55 7.87 14.00
N ALA A 401 9.18 8.64 14.92
CA ALA A 401 9.17 8.36 16.35
C ALA A 401 8.03 9.04 17.14
N GLY A 402 6.99 9.54 16.46
CA GLY A 402 5.82 10.18 17.08
C GLY A 402 5.74 11.69 16.83
N THR A 403 6.25 12.17 15.71
CA THR A 403 6.28 13.60 15.35
C THR A 403 5.01 14.04 14.63
N GLN A 404 4.24 13.09 14.07
CA GLN A 404 3.04 13.37 13.27
C GLN A 404 1.76 13.44 14.11
N MET A 405 0.97 14.49 13.87
CA MET A 405 -0.40 14.59 14.39
C MET A 405 -1.33 13.53 13.78
N PHE A 406 -1.31 13.40 12.44
CA PHE A 406 -2.02 12.37 11.69
C PHE A 406 -1.17 11.10 11.58
N SER A 407 -0.83 10.54 12.74
CA SER A 407 -0.02 9.33 12.85
C SER A 407 -0.77 8.06 12.41
N VAL A 408 -0.01 6.98 12.26
CA VAL A 408 -0.51 5.62 12.02
C VAL A 408 -1.61 5.24 13.01
N LYS A 409 -1.39 5.46 14.32
CA LYS A 409 -2.37 5.15 15.38
C LYS A 409 -3.68 5.94 15.20
N ARG A 410 -3.61 7.19 14.76
CA ARG A 410 -4.80 8.04 14.63
C ARG A 410 -5.63 7.70 13.39
N THR A 411 -4.97 7.33 12.31
CA THR A 411 -5.62 7.18 10.98
C THR A 411 -5.91 5.73 10.61
N SER A 412 -5.20 4.77 11.19
CA SER A 412 -5.11 3.41 10.67
C SER A 412 -5.20 2.32 11.74
N ALA A 413 -5.64 2.65 12.96
CA ALA A 413 -5.72 1.67 14.05
C ALA A 413 -6.55 0.44 13.69
N LEU A 414 -7.80 0.64 13.25
CA LEU A 414 -8.70 -0.44 12.83
C LEU A 414 -8.09 -1.27 11.69
N ILE A 415 -7.52 -0.60 10.69
CA ILE A 415 -6.93 -1.26 9.52
C ILE A 415 -5.73 -2.13 9.93
N GLY A 416 -4.81 -1.62 10.75
CA GLY A 416 -3.65 -2.40 11.20
C GLY A 416 -4.03 -3.60 12.04
N THR A 417 -5.00 -3.43 12.94
CA THR A 417 -5.55 -4.53 13.75
C THR A 417 -6.16 -5.64 12.89
N VAL A 418 -6.85 -5.27 11.81
CA VAL A 418 -7.58 -6.21 10.97
C VAL A 418 -6.69 -6.84 9.90
N TYR A 419 -6.13 -6.03 9.02
CA TYR A 419 -5.36 -6.48 7.86
C TYR A 419 -3.94 -6.92 8.23
N GLY A 420 -3.41 -6.48 9.38
CA GLY A 420 -2.12 -6.94 9.90
C GLY A 420 -2.11 -8.40 10.38
N THR A 421 -3.28 -9.07 10.38
CA THR A 421 -3.40 -10.51 10.64
C THR A 421 -3.10 -11.36 9.40
N ILE A 422 -3.12 -10.78 8.20
CA ILE A 422 -2.87 -11.47 6.93
C ILE A 422 -1.36 -11.48 6.67
N ASP A 423 -0.72 -12.65 6.74
CA ASP A 423 0.74 -12.76 6.69
C ASP A 423 1.34 -12.25 5.36
N ASN A 424 0.71 -12.58 4.23
CA ASN A 424 1.13 -12.11 2.91
C ASN A 424 1.18 -10.57 2.85
N LEU A 425 0.25 -9.87 3.51
CA LEU A 425 0.27 -8.41 3.57
C LEU A 425 1.30 -7.89 4.58
N ARG A 426 1.47 -8.57 5.72
CA ARG A 426 2.38 -8.14 6.79
C ARG A 426 3.85 -8.34 6.42
N ASN A 427 4.17 -9.44 5.74
CA ASN A 427 5.52 -9.91 5.40
C ASN A 427 5.63 -10.19 3.89
N PRO A 428 5.46 -9.19 3.02
CA PRO A 428 5.38 -9.42 1.58
C PRO A 428 6.68 -9.96 0.95
N ILE A 429 7.84 -9.47 1.37
CA ILE A 429 9.15 -9.84 0.77
C ILE A 429 9.40 -11.35 0.82
N PRO A 430 9.38 -12.03 1.99
CA PRO A 430 9.64 -13.46 2.03
C PRO A 430 8.58 -14.27 1.27
N ASN A 431 7.31 -13.86 1.31
CA ASN A 431 6.23 -14.58 0.62
C ASN A 431 6.37 -14.48 -0.92
N VAL A 432 6.70 -13.30 -1.45
CA VAL A 432 6.98 -13.13 -2.89
C VAL A 432 8.23 -13.90 -3.31
N ALA A 433 9.31 -13.85 -2.51
CA ALA A 433 10.55 -14.54 -2.82
C ALA A 433 10.39 -16.07 -2.83
N ASN A 434 9.64 -16.63 -1.87
CA ASN A 434 9.36 -18.06 -1.83
C ASN A 434 8.68 -18.54 -3.12
N VAL A 435 7.59 -17.88 -3.53
CA VAL A 435 6.89 -18.21 -4.77
C VAL A 435 7.77 -18.02 -6.00
N ALA A 436 8.58 -16.94 -6.04
CA ALA A 436 9.51 -16.72 -7.15
C ALA A 436 10.51 -17.88 -7.29
N GLY A 437 11.01 -18.41 -6.17
CA GLY A 437 11.85 -19.62 -6.14
C GLY A 437 11.15 -20.89 -6.64
N GLU A 438 9.84 -21.02 -6.42
CA GLU A 438 9.04 -22.18 -6.86
C GLU A 438 8.69 -22.18 -8.36
N ILE A 439 8.68 -21.00 -8.98
CA ILE A 439 8.31 -20.84 -10.39
C ILE A 439 9.50 -20.55 -11.31
N LYS A 440 10.69 -20.25 -10.77
CA LYS A 440 11.86 -19.86 -11.58
C LYS A 440 12.22 -20.86 -12.68
N ASP A 441 12.10 -22.16 -12.42
CA ASP A 441 12.40 -23.23 -13.39
C ASP A 441 11.23 -23.53 -14.36
N LYS A 442 10.08 -22.87 -14.18
CA LYS A 442 8.86 -23.07 -14.97
C LYS A 442 8.60 -21.93 -15.94
N LEU A 443 9.38 -20.85 -15.85
CA LEU A 443 9.17 -19.64 -16.65
C LEU A 443 9.81 -19.76 -18.02
#